data_AF-M6GHQ1-F1
#
_entry.id   AF-M6GHQ1-F1
#
_cell.length_a   1.000
_cell.length_b   1.000
_cell.length_c   1.000
_cell.angle_alpha   90.00
_cell.angle_beta   90.00
_cell.angle_gamma   90.00
#
_symmetry.space_group_name_H-M   'P 1'
#
loop_
_entity.id
_entity.type
_entity.pdbx_description
1 polymer ?
#
loop_
_entity_poly.entity_id
_entity_poly.type
_entity_poly.pdbx_seq_one_letter_code
_entity_poly.pdbx_strand_id
1 'polypeptide(L)'
;MEKKGNIQKKDMKKKFLFSIAAVITILILQFLPLHPPQGKNQNEIQTSNEVKKILNQSCYDCHSDLTLWPWYSKIFPINFYLYRHVEEGKMELNFSEWELLSKKENLQKEILF
;
A
#
# COMPACT_ATOMS: atom_id res chain seq x y z
N MET A 1 3.22 27.45 -45.95
CA MET A 1 3.75 27.36 -44.56
C MET A 1 2.65 27.33 -43.50
N GLU A 2 1.41 27.71 -43.82
CA GLU A 2 0.28 27.81 -42.87
C GLU A 2 -0.29 26.49 -42.32
N LYS A 3 -0.31 25.41 -43.13
CA LYS A 3 -0.83 24.10 -42.70
C LYS A 3 -0.02 23.47 -41.56
N LYS A 4 1.31 23.61 -41.54
CA LYS A 4 2.18 23.04 -40.48
C LYS A 4 1.91 23.69 -39.11
N GLY A 5 1.68 25.01 -39.07
CA GLY A 5 1.37 25.73 -37.83
C GLY A 5 0.01 25.35 -37.23
N ASN A 6 -1.00 25.14 -38.07
CA ASN A 6 -2.33 24.74 -37.61
C ASN A 6 -2.36 23.29 -37.07
N ILE A 7 -1.60 22.38 -37.70
CA ILE A 7 -1.47 20.98 -37.23
C ILE A 7 -0.76 20.93 -35.87
N GLN A 8 0.39 21.61 -35.73
CA GLN A 8 1.11 21.69 -34.46
C GLN A 8 0.25 22.29 -33.33
N LYS A 9 -0.51 23.36 -33.63
CA LYS A 9 -1.43 23.99 -32.67
C LYS A 9 -2.59 23.06 -32.28
N LYS A 10 -3.11 22.27 -33.22
CA LYS A 10 -4.15 21.25 -32.97
C LYS A 10 -3.63 20.13 -32.07
N ASP A 11 -2.40 19.68 -32.28
CA ASP A 11 -1.80 18.62 -31.47
C ASP A 11 -1.48 19.09 -30.04
N MET A 12 -1.02 20.33 -29.86
CA MET A 12 -0.83 20.93 -28.53
C MET A 12 -2.15 21.07 -27.77
N LYS A 13 -3.24 21.50 -28.43
CA LYS A 13 -4.58 21.56 -27.82
C LYS A 13 -5.09 20.18 -27.41
N LYS A 14 -4.86 19.14 -28.22
CA LYS A 14 -5.25 17.76 -27.89
C LYS A 14 -4.50 17.23 -26.67
N LYS A 15 -3.17 17.44 -26.59
CA LYS A 15 -2.37 17.05 -25.41
C LYS A 15 -2.83 17.76 -24.14
N PHE A 16 -3.15 19.06 -24.26
CA PHE A 16 -3.71 19.84 -23.15
C PHE A 16 -5.07 19.30 -22.69
N LEU A 17 -5.99 19.03 -23.61
CA LEU A 17 -7.29 18.42 -23.30
C LEU A 17 -7.14 17.04 -22.63
N PHE A 18 -6.20 16.21 -23.10
CA PHE A 18 -5.92 14.91 -22.50
C PHE A 18 -5.38 15.04 -21.07
N SER A 19 -4.46 15.98 -20.83
CA SER A 19 -3.94 16.24 -19.49
C SER A 19 -5.03 16.71 -18.52
N ILE A 20 -5.92 17.61 -18.96
CA ILE A 20 -7.07 18.04 -18.14
C ILE A 20 -7.97 16.85 -17.83
N ALA A 21 -8.31 16.03 -18.83
CA ALA A 21 -9.15 14.86 -18.63
C ALA A 21 -8.52 13.90 -17.60
N ALA A 22 -7.21 13.63 -17.68
CA ALA A 22 -6.51 12.77 -16.72
C ALA A 22 -6.55 13.33 -15.28
N VAL A 23 -6.35 14.64 -15.11
CA VAL A 23 -6.45 15.29 -13.79
C VAL A 23 -7.87 15.18 -13.23
N ILE A 24 -8.89 15.46 -14.04
CA ILE A 24 -10.30 15.31 -13.64
C ILE A 24 -10.59 13.87 -13.23
N THR A 25 -10.09 12.88 -13.98
CA THR A 25 -10.24 11.47 -13.62
C THR A 25 -9.63 11.17 -12.25
N ILE A 26 -8.40 11.61 -11.96
CA ILE A 26 -7.76 11.42 -10.64
C ILE A 26 -8.58 12.08 -9.53
N LEU A 27 -9.08 13.30 -9.76
CA LEU A 27 -9.91 14.02 -8.79
C LEU A 27 -11.23 13.29 -8.51
N ILE A 28 -11.84 12.65 -9.51
CA ILE A 28 -13.03 11.83 -9.32
C ILE A 28 -12.67 10.56 -8.53
N LEU A 29 -11.58 9.89 -8.88
CA LEU A 29 -11.12 8.66 -8.22
C LEU A 29 -10.72 8.88 -6.75
N GLN A 30 -10.34 10.10 -6.36
CA GLN A 30 -10.08 10.48 -4.97
C GLN A 30 -11.28 10.24 -4.03
N PHE A 31 -12.51 10.24 -4.56
CA PHE A 31 -13.73 10.00 -3.79
C PHE A 31 -14.10 8.52 -3.68
N LEU A 32 -13.35 7.60 -4.29
CA LEU A 32 -13.55 6.18 -4.06
C LEU A 32 -13.07 5.83 -2.64
N PRO A 33 -13.93 5.22 -1.80
CA PRO A 33 -13.54 4.83 -0.45
C PRO A 33 -12.57 3.65 -0.54
N LEU A 34 -11.28 3.92 -0.32
CA LEU A 34 -10.26 2.91 -0.08
C LEU A 34 -9.98 2.85 1.42
N HIS A 35 -10.19 1.68 2.01
CA HIS A 35 -9.91 1.44 3.41
C HIS A 35 -8.50 0.85 3.56
N PRO A 36 -7.69 1.40 4.48
CA PRO A 36 -6.42 0.78 4.78
C PRO A 36 -6.63 -0.63 5.35
N PRO A 37 -5.70 -1.57 5.10
CA PRO A 37 -5.58 -2.80 5.84
C PRO A 37 -5.71 -2.58 7.35
N GLN A 38 -6.52 -3.42 7.99
CA GLN A 38 -6.75 -3.40 9.43
C GLN A 38 -6.68 -4.82 9.97
N GLY A 39 -6.28 -4.96 11.22
CA GLY A 39 -6.29 -6.22 11.94
C GLY A 39 -6.11 -6.02 13.44
N LYS A 40 -5.64 -7.04 14.14
CA LYS A 40 -5.48 -7.00 15.60
C LYS A 40 -4.14 -7.59 16.00
N ASN A 41 -3.47 -6.93 16.93
CA ASN A 41 -2.20 -7.38 17.46
C ASN A 41 -2.38 -8.42 18.58
N GLN A 42 -2.81 -9.64 18.21
CA GLN A 42 -3.19 -10.68 19.18
C GLN A 42 -2.08 -11.68 19.49
N ASN A 43 -1.21 -11.98 18.53
CA ASN A 43 -0.20 -13.04 18.64
C ASN A 43 1.19 -12.48 18.33
N GLU A 44 1.47 -11.30 18.87
CA GLU A 44 2.71 -10.57 18.66
C GLU A 44 3.93 -11.32 19.21
N ILE A 45 5.09 -11.10 18.58
CA ILE A 45 6.36 -11.60 19.09
C ILE A 45 6.64 -11.15 20.54
N GLN A 46 7.00 -12.11 21.40
CA GLN A 46 7.44 -11.82 22.77
C GLN A 46 8.95 -11.60 22.81
N THR A 47 9.38 -10.36 23.04
CA THR A 47 10.81 -9.95 23.10
C THR A 47 11.03 -8.91 24.21
N SER A 48 12.29 -8.50 24.43
CA SER A 48 12.57 -7.38 25.34
C SER A 48 12.00 -6.06 24.81
N ASN A 49 11.80 -5.09 25.69
CA ASN A 49 11.25 -3.78 25.31
C ASN A 49 12.15 -3.04 24.31
N GLU A 50 13.47 -3.20 24.42
CA GLU A 50 14.45 -2.59 23.51
C GLU A 50 14.28 -3.13 22.09
N VAL A 51 14.13 -4.45 21.96
CA VAL A 51 13.90 -5.11 20.66
C VAL A 51 12.54 -4.69 20.09
N LYS A 52 11.49 -4.70 20.91
CA LYS A 52 10.15 -4.26 20.51
C LYS A 52 10.14 -2.81 20.00
N LYS A 53 10.93 -1.92 20.61
CA LYS A 53 11.06 -0.53 20.14
C LYS A 53 11.69 -0.46 18.74
N ILE A 54 12.72 -1.26 18.48
CA ILE A 54 13.36 -1.32 17.16
C ILE A 54 12.37 -1.84 16.12
N LEU A 55 11.63 -2.91 16.42
CA LEU A 55 10.64 -3.50 15.51
C LEU A 55 9.50 -2.54 15.20
N ASN A 56 8.98 -1.83 16.21
CA ASN A 56 7.96 -0.79 16.01
C ASN A 56 8.42 0.28 15.02
N GLN A 57 9.67 0.74 15.14
CA GLN A 57 10.21 1.83 14.31
C GLN A 57 10.62 1.38 12.90
N SER A 58 10.98 0.11 12.74
CA SER A 58 11.63 -0.37 11.52
C SER A 58 10.76 -1.28 10.67
N CYS A 59 9.78 -1.95 11.27
CA CYS A 59 9.08 -3.08 10.66
C CYS A 59 7.55 -2.97 10.70
N TYR A 60 6.99 -2.46 11.80
CA TYR A 60 5.55 -2.62 12.06
C TYR A 60 4.64 -1.82 11.12
N ASP A 61 5.12 -0.72 10.55
CA ASP A 61 4.35 0.06 9.57
C ASP A 61 4.14 -0.67 8.23
N CYS A 62 4.87 -1.75 7.97
CA CYS A 62 4.70 -2.55 6.75
C CYS A 62 4.31 -4.01 7.01
N HIS A 63 4.74 -4.56 8.15
CA HIS A 63 4.60 -5.98 8.46
C HIS A 63 3.75 -6.24 9.71
N SER A 64 2.83 -5.34 10.09
CA SER A 64 1.93 -5.56 11.23
C SER A 64 0.56 -4.95 11.03
N ASP A 65 -0.40 -5.38 11.86
CA ASP A 65 -1.72 -4.76 11.94
C ASP A 65 -1.73 -3.40 12.66
N LEU A 66 -0.59 -2.98 13.21
CA LEU A 66 -0.39 -1.69 13.89
C LEU A 66 0.13 -0.59 12.95
N THR A 67 -0.07 -0.75 11.64
CA THR A 67 0.45 0.19 10.64
C THR A 67 -0.03 1.62 10.89
N LEU A 68 0.91 2.54 11.14
CA LEU A 68 0.63 3.97 11.23
C LEU A 68 0.63 4.59 9.84
N TRP A 69 -0.55 4.73 9.27
CA TRP A 69 -0.73 5.26 7.93
C TRP A 69 -0.33 6.75 7.84
N PRO A 70 0.65 7.11 7.00
CA PRO A 70 1.03 8.50 6.80
C PRO A 70 -0.10 9.28 6.10
N TRP A 71 -0.16 10.60 6.28
CA TRP A 71 -1.26 11.42 5.76
C TRP A 71 -1.50 11.28 4.24
N TYR A 72 -0.44 11.07 3.46
CA TYR A 72 -0.52 10.90 2.02
C TYR A 72 -1.12 9.55 1.60
N SER A 73 -1.26 8.58 2.51
CA SER A 73 -1.97 7.32 2.25
C SER A 73 -3.46 7.51 2.02
N LYS A 74 -4.00 8.74 2.18
CA LYS A 74 -5.39 9.07 1.89
C LYS A 74 -5.59 9.64 0.48
N ILE A 75 -4.52 9.80 -0.29
CA ILE A 75 -4.55 10.44 -1.62
C ILE A 75 -4.44 9.37 -2.71
N PHE A 76 -5.33 9.41 -3.69
CA PHE A 76 -5.26 8.55 -4.87
C PHE A 76 -4.23 9.07 -5.89
N PRO A 77 -3.45 8.20 -6.57
CA PRO A 77 -3.42 6.73 -6.51
C PRO A 77 -2.46 6.16 -5.44
N ILE A 78 -1.85 7.02 -4.62
CA ILE A 78 -0.83 6.64 -3.64
C ILE A 78 -1.40 5.64 -2.63
N ASN A 79 -2.63 5.89 -2.16
CA ASN A 79 -3.36 5.02 -1.24
C ASN A 79 -3.47 3.58 -1.75
N PHE A 80 -3.89 3.41 -3.00
CA PHE A 80 -4.05 2.11 -3.64
C PHE A 80 -2.74 1.34 -3.69
N TYR A 81 -1.65 2.01 -4.07
CA TYR A 81 -0.32 1.39 -4.11
C TYR A 81 0.17 0.97 -2.72
N LEU A 82 0.11 1.88 -1.75
CA LEU A 82 0.59 1.63 -0.38
C LEU A 82 -0.20 0.52 0.32
N TYR A 83 -1.53 0.58 0.25
CA TYR A 83 -2.40 -0.41 0.91
C TYR A 83 -2.12 -1.80 0.38
N ARG A 84 -2.00 -1.95 -0.94
CA ARG A 84 -1.63 -3.22 -1.56
C ARG A 84 -0.25 -3.70 -1.14
N HIS A 85 0.74 -2.80 -1.10
CA HIS A 85 2.11 -3.21 -0.77
C HIS A 85 2.28 -3.65 0.69
N VAL A 86 1.60 -2.98 1.63
CA VAL A 86 1.56 -3.39 3.04
C VAL A 86 0.81 -4.71 3.20
N GLU A 87 -0.31 -4.91 2.50
CA GLU A 87 -1.02 -6.19 2.53
C GLU A 87 -0.14 -7.32 2.00
N GLU A 88 0.56 -7.11 0.88
CA GLU A 88 1.55 -8.05 0.33
C GLU A 88 2.68 -8.33 1.33
N GLY A 89 3.24 -7.30 1.98
CA GLY A 89 4.27 -7.46 3.01
C GLY A 89 3.79 -8.32 4.18
N LYS A 90 2.55 -8.11 4.65
CA LYS A 90 1.94 -8.90 5.72
C LYS A 90 1.67 -10.35 5.33
N MET A 91 1.33 -10.62 4.07
CA MET A 91 1.11 -12.00 3.60
C MET A 91 2.39 -12.85 3.72
N GLU A 92 3.56 -12.25 3.49
CA GLU A 92 4.86 -12.90 3.65
C GLU A 92 5.30 -12.95 5.11
N LEU A 93 5.07 -11.86 5.86
CA LEU A 93 5.42 -11.77 7.27
C LEU A 93 4.52 -10.77 8.01
N ASN A 94 3.75 -11.25 8.99
CA ASN A 94 2.94 -10.42 9.88
C ASN A 94 3.37 -10.57 11.35
N PHE A 95 3.99 -9.54 11.91
CA PHE A 95 4.43 -9.48 13.31
C PHE A 95 3.27 -9.52 14.31
N SER A 96 2.04 -9.17 13.90
CA SER A 96 0.85 -9.29 14.74
C SER A 96 0.33 -10.73 14.86
N GLU A 97 0.84 -11.63 14.02
CA GLU A 97 0.51 -13.06 13.98
C GLU A 97 1.73 -13.96 14.21
N TRP A 98 2.81 -13.41 14.78
CA TRP A 98 4.10 -14.09 14.92
C TRP A 98 4.02 -15.48 15.56
N GLU A 99 3.29 -15.64 16.66
CA GLU A 99 3.19 -16.94 17.34
C GLU A 99 2.47 -18.00 16.48
N LEU A 100 1.56 -17.56 15.58
CA LEU A 100 0.85 -18.44 14.66
C LEU A 100 1.72 -18.93 13.50
N LEU A 101 2.77 -18.17 13.11
CA LEU A 101 3.70 -18.58 12.06
C LEU A 101 4.38 -19.90 12.40
N SER A 102 4.85 -20.04 13.65
CA SER A 102 5.46 -21.28 14.15
C SER A 102 4.51 -22.48 14.05
N LYS A 103 3.22 -22.25 14.33
CA LYS A 103 2.17 -23.27 14.25
C LYS A 103 1.88 -23.68 12.81
N LYS A 104 1.82 -22.71 11.89
CA LYS A 104 1.62 -22.96 10.45
C LYS A 104 2.80 -23.72 9.84
N GLU A 105 4.04 -23.33 10.15
CA GLU A 105 5.24 -24.04 9.68
C GLU A 105 5.31 -25.47 10.21
N ASN A 106 4.96 -25.69 11.49
CA ASN A 106 4.90 -27.02 12.08
C ASN A 106 3.80 -27.89 11.44
N LEU A 107 2.62 -27.32 11.18
CA LEU A 107 1.52 -28.01 10.48
C LEU A 107 1.89 -28.35 9.03
N GLN A 108 2.58 -27.44 8.32
CA GLN A 108 3.07 -27.73 6.96
C GLN A 108 4.08 -28.88 6.96
N LYS A 109 4.96 -28.94 7.95
CA LYS A 109 5.89 -30.06 8.12
C LYS A 109 5.13 -31.36 8.39
N GLU A 110 4.15 -31.37 9.30
CA GLU A 110 3.34 -32.56 9.60
C GLU A 110 2.50 -33.08 8.42
N ILE A 111 2.02 -32.19 7.53
CA ILE A 111 1.21 -32.59 6.35
C ILE A 111 2.10 -33.08 5.18
N LEU A 112 3.40 -32.76 5.18
CA LEU A 112 4.37 -33.16 4.17
C LEU A 112 5.11 -34.48 4.51
N PHE A 113 4.72 -35.18 5.57
CA PHE A 113 5.17 -36.52 5.96
C PHE A 113 3.98 -37.48 6.10
#